data_AF-A0A1Q6PXT2-F1
#
_entry.id   AF-A0A1Q6PXT2-F1
#
_cell.length_a   1.000
_cell.length_b   1.000
_cell.length_c   1.000
_cell.angle_alpha   90.00
_cell.angle_beta   90.00
_cell.angle_gamma   90.00
#
_symmetry.space_group_name_H-M   'P 1'
#
loop_
_entity.id
_entity.type
_entity.pdbx_description
1 polymer ?
#
loop_
_entity_poly.entity_id
_entity_poly.type
_entity_poly.pdbx_seq_one_letter_code
_entity_poly.pdbx_strand_id
1 'polypeptide(L)'
;MMYLLLAGVPNPHNVNDNTSGVCGVLALMESFAAEKPEEIAFVLFDNEEKGLLGALGLAKAHKQVAKETLVLNMDCIGVGEAMLMLVPKAAREKYPALGETARKSSGIPVVLGNMEKCNFSSDQKHFKLGVGICACRKKKHVGWYCSKIHTKHDTTYDEITLQGVADTVEAVLRQVVGKEQA
;
A
#
# COMPACT_ATOMS: atom_id res chain seq x y z
N MET A 1 -18.59 -22.14 -0.25
CA MET A 1 -17.28 -21.49 -0.47
C MET A 1 -17.32 -19.99 -0.16
N MET A 2 -18.31 -19.23 -0.66
CA MET A 2 -18.42 -17.77 -0.43
C MET A 2 -18.67 -17.34 1.03
N TYR A 3 -19.16 -18.24 1.90
CA TYR A 3 -19.39 -17.96 3.32
C TYR A 3 -18.13 -17.94 4.20
N LEU A 4 -17.02 -18.56 3.77
CA LEU A 4 -15.76 -18.55 4.53
C LEU A 4 -14.99 -17.23 4.38
N LEU A 5 -15.27 -16.46 3.33
CA LEU A 5 -14.67 -15.14 3.10
C LEU A 5 -15.32 -14.04 3.96
N LEU A 6 -16.56 -14.25 4.44
CA LEU A 6 -17.30 -13.24 5.21
C LEU A 6 -17.26 -13.48 6.73
N ALA A 7 -16.90 -14.69 7.16
CA ALA A 7 -16.92 -15.12 8.56
C ALA A 7 -15.80 -16.12 8.88
N GLY A 8 -14.65 -16.01 8.20
CA GLY A 8 -13.45 -16.77 8.58
C GLY A 8 -12.96 -16.32 9.97
N VAL A 9 -12.46 -17.27 10.76
CA VAL A 9 -11.71 -16.92 11.99
C VAL A 9 -10.55 -16.03 11.57
N PRO A 10 -10.38 -14.82 12.17
CA PRO A 10 -9.26 -13.95 11.85
C PRO A 10 -7.96 -14.75 11.88
N ASN A 11 -7.17 -14.67 10.81
CA ASN A 11 -5.92 -15.40 10.74
C ASN A 11 -5.01 -14.89 11.87
N PRO A 12 -4.62 -15.71 12.86
CA PRO A 12 -3.72 -15.27 13.93
C PRO A 12 -2.28 -15.07 13.41
N HIS A 13 -2.02 -15.45 12.17
CA HIS A 13 -0.73 -15.34 11.50
C HIS A 13 -0.87 -14.34 10.34
N ASN A 14 -0.71 -13.06 10.66
CA ASN A 14 -0.97 -11.90 9.80
C ASN A 14 0.26 -10.96 9.76
N VAL A 15 1.47 -11.54 9.88
CA VAL A 15 2.71 -10.78 10.00
C VAL A 15 2.95 -9.95 8.74
N ASN A 16 2.77 -10.53 7.56
CA ASN A 16 2.79 -9.81 6.30
C ASN A 16 1.43 -9.17 6.01
N ASP A 17 0.32 -9.88 6.23
CA ASP A 17 -1.05 -9.52 5.82
C ASP A 17 -1.97 -9.23 7.01
N ASN A 18 -2.05 -8.01 7.56
CA ASN A 18 -1.35 -6.80 7.13
C ASN A 18 -0.62 -6.08 8.28
N THR A 19 -0.08 -6.81 9.26
CA THR A 19 0.76 -6.21 10.32
C THR A 19 1.93 -5.44 9.70
N SER A 20 2.50 -5.92 8.60
CA SER A 20 3.57 -5.22 7.87
C SER A 20 3.15 -3.83 7.38
N GLY A 21 1.95 -3.68 6.81
CA GLY A 21 1.40 -2.38 6.38
C GLY A 21 1.18 -1.44 7.57
N VAL A 22 0.68 -1.96 8.69
CA VAL A 22 0.55 -1.19 9.95
C VAL A 22 1.92 -0.68 10.42
N CYS A 23 2.93 -1.56 10.46
CA CYS A 23 4.30 -1.16 10.80
C CYS A 23 4.83 -0.07 9.86
N GLY A 24 4.59 -0.19 8.56
CA GLY A 24 4.97 0.83 7.58
C GLY A 24 4.32 2.19 7.86
N VAL A 25 3.01 2.22 8.18
CA VAL A 25 2.32 3.47 8.52
C VAL A 25 2.89 4.08 9.80
N LEU A 26 3.14 3.28 10.83
CA LEU A 26 3.71 3.75 12.10
C LEU A 26 5.14 4.30 11.92
N ALA A 27 5.96 3.65 11.09
CA ALA A 27 7.30 4.15 10.75
C ALA A 27 7.22 5.50 10.03
N LEU A 28 6.30 5.69 9.09
CA LEU A 28 6.09 6.99 8.45
C LEU A 28 5.60 8.05 9.44
N MET A 29 4.68 7.70 10.34
CA MET A 29 4.22 8.61 11.39
C MET A 29 5.39 9.09 12.25
N GLU A 30 6.33 8.20 12.58
CA GLU A 30 7.56 8.53 13.29
C GLU A 30 8.47 9.46 12.47
N SER A 31 8.75 9.13 11.20
CA SER A 31 9.58 9.96 10.29
C SER A 31 9.06 11.39 10.14
N PHE A 32 7.73 11.60 10.15
CA PHE A 32 7.11 12.91 10.01
C PHE A 32 6.71 13.56 11.35
N ALA A 33 7.02 12.96 12.51
CA ALA A 33 6.53 13.40 13.82
C ALA A 33 7.00 14.82 14.21
N ALA A 34 8.19 15.22 13.76
CA ALA A 34 8.74 16.56 14.00
C ALA A 34 8.13 17.62 13.07
N GLU A 35 7.84 17.26 11.82
CA GLU A 35 7.37 18.18 10.78
C GLU A 35 5.85 18.40 10.85
N LYS A 36 5.09 17.34 11.18
CA LYS A 36 3.62 17.32 11.25
C LYS A 36 2.94 18.03 10.06
N PRO A 37 3.24 17.61 8.81
CA PRO A 37 2.63 18.23 7.64
C PRO A 37 1.11 18.05 7.67
N GLU A 38 0.36 19.13 7.46
CA GLU A 38 -1.11 19.12 7.47
C GLU A 38 -1.69 18.43 6.21
N GLU A 39 -0.88 18.30 5.16
CA GLU A 39 -1.21 17.68 3.88
C GLU A 39 -1.23 16.14 3.94
N ILE A 40 -0.63 15.53 4.98
CA ILE A 40 -0.53 14.08 5.12
C ILE A 40 -1.50 13.58 6.21
N ALA A 41 -2.32 12.60 5.85
CA ALA A 41 -3.10 11.82 6.80
C ALA A 41 -2.60 10.37 6.85
N PHE A 42 -2.32 9.88 8.05
CA PHE A 42 -2.00 8.47 8.30
C PHE A 42 -3.27 7.73 8.72
N VAL A 43 -3.61 6.65 8.03
CA VAL A 43 -4.86 5.92 8.24
C VAL A 43 -4.56 4.43 8.40
N LEU A 44 -5.10 3.84 9.47
CA LEU A 44 -5.14 2.40 9.70
C LEU A 44 -6.58 1.94 9.47
N PHE A 45 -6.85 1.31 8.32
CA PHE A 45 -8.18 0.82 8.01
C PHE A 45 -8.51 -0.45 8.80
N ASP A 46 -9.76 -0.55 9.25
CA ASP A 46 -10.29 -1.74 9.92
C ASP A 46 -11.15 -2.57 8.94
N ASN A 47 -11.21 -3.87 9.18
CA ASN A 47 -12.05 -4.83 8.46
C ASN A 47 -11.83 -4.85 6.92
N GLU A 48 -10.57 -4.77 6.47
CA GLU A 48 -10.17 -5.02 5.07
C GLU A 48 -10.69 -6.39 4.60
N GLU A 49 -10.38 -7.43 5.39
CA GLU A 49 -10.73 -8.83 5.09
C GLU A 49 -12.24 -9.12 5.10
N LYS A 50 -13.06 -8.20 5.63
CA LYS A 50 -14.53 -8.29 5.60
C LYS A 50 -15.14 -7.49 4.44
N GLY A 51 -14.34 -7.20 3.42
CA GLY A 51 -14.77 -6.49 2.22
C GLY A 51 -14.49 -4.99 2.24
N LEU A 52 -13.30 -4.59 2.71
CA LEU A 52 -12.78 -3.23 2.65
C LEU A 52 -13.64 -2.20 3.41
N LEU A 53 -14.27 -2.63 4.52
CA LEU A 53 -15.34 -1.85 5.15
C LEU A 53 -14.83 -0.50 5.70
N GLY A 54 -13.61 -0.47 6.26
CA GLY A 54 -12.98 0.76 6.74
C GLY A 54 -12.76 1.77 5.62
N ALA A 55 -12.08 1.36 4.54
CA ALA A 55 -11.83 2.21 3.38
C ALA A 55 -13.12 2.65 2.68
N LEU A 56 -14.09 1.74 2.54
CA LEU A 56 -15.41 2.06 1.99
C LEU A 56 -16.15 3.09 2.85
N GLY A 57 -16.10 2.94 4.17
CA GLY A 57 -16.66 3.87 5.14
C GLY A 57 -16.08 5.27 4.97
N LEU A 58 -14.74 5.37 4.95
CA LEU A 58 -14.05 6.64 4.74
C LEU A 58 -14.41 7.27 3.39
N ALA A 59 -14.40 6.49 2.31
CA ALA A 59 -14.72 6.99 0.97
C ALA A 59 -16.18 7.47 0.85
N LYS A 60 -17.13 6.81 1.54
CA LYS A 60 -18.54 7.23 1.59
C LYS A 60 -18.74 8.51 2.40
N ALA A 61 -18.08 8.62 3.55
CA ALA A 61 -18.17 9.78 4.43
C ALA A 61 -17.48 11.00 3.81
N HIS A 62 -16.37 10.81 3.10
CA HIS A 62 -15.54 11.87 2.54
C HIS A 62 -15.37 11.71 1.02
N LYS A 63 -16.44 12.01 0.28
CA LYS A 63 -16.46 11.85 -1.20
C LYS A 63 -15.37 12.64 -1.93
N GLN A 64 -14.94 13.78 -1.37
CA GLN A 64 -13.87 14.58 -1.95
C GLN A 64 -12.52 13.87 -1.81
N VAL A 65 -12.24 13.34 -0.61
CA VAL A 65 -11.05 12.51 -0.34
C VAL A 65 -11.00 11.31 -1.28
N ALA A 66 -12.13 10.62 -1.45
CA ALA A 66 -12.25 9.48 -2.37
C ALA A 66 -11.91 9.84 -3.83
N LYS A 67 -12.12 11.09 -4.26
CA LYS A 67 -11.96 11.52 -5.65
C LYS A 67 -10.64 12.21 -5.95
N GLU A 68 -10.09 12.97 -4.99
CA GLU A 68 -9.05 13.95 -5.27
C GLU A 68 -7.75 13.74 -4.49
N THR A 69 -7.79 12.99 -3.40
CA THR A 69 -6.63 12.72 -2.55
C THR A 69 -5.84 11.51 -3.09
N LEU A 70 -4.52 11.65 -3.17
CA LEU A 70 -3.61 10.54 -3.43
C LEU A 70 -3.63 9.60 -2.22
N VAL A 71 -3.91 8.32 -2.44
CA VAL A 71 -3.84 7.29 -1.38
C VAL A 71 -2.74 6.32 -1.74
N LEU A 72 -1.75 6.17 -0.86
CA LEU A 72 -0.68 5.18 -0.97
C LEU A 72 -1.00 4.04 0.00
N ASN A 73 -1.65 2.99 -0.51
CA ASN A 73 -2.05 1.85 0.32
C ASN A 73 -0.93 0.82 0.40
N MET A 74 -0.43 0.58 1.60
CA MET A 74 0.61 -0.42 1.90
C MET A 74 -0.05 -1.69 2.41
N ASP A 75 0.07 -2.76 1.62
CA ASP A 75 -0.53 -4.04 1.92
C ASP A 75 0.41 -5.18 1.52
N CYS A 76 0.75 -6.03 2.49
CA CYS A 76 1.69 -7.13 2.33
C CYS A 76 3.10 -6.66 1.92
N ILE A 77 3.67 -5.71 2.67
CA ILE A 77 4.96 -5.07 2.38
C ILE A 77 6.17 -5.71 3.08
N GLY A 78 5.93 -6.75 3.90
CA GLY A 78 6.96 -7.38 4.73
C GLY A 78 7.74 -8.51 4.06
N VAL A 79 7.28 -9.11 2.95
CA VAL A 79 7.99 -10.24 2.31
C VAL A 79 7.97 -10.14 0.80
N GLY A 80 9.14 -10.00 0.18
CA GLY A 80 9.27 -9.97 -1.28
C GLY A 80 10.71 -9.88 -1.73
N GLU A 81 10.91 -9.82 -3.05
CA GLU A 81 12.22 -9.49 -3.65
C GLU A 81 12.18 -8.12 -4.36
N ALA A 82 10.99 -7.54 -4.49
CA ALA A 82 10.76 -6.25 -5.11
C ALA A 82 9.50 -5.59 -4.51
N MET A 83 9.51 -4.27 -4.46
CA MET A 83 8.30 -3.47 -4.25
C MET A 83 7.53 -3.37 -5.56
N LEU A 84 6.27 -3.77 -5.57
CA LEU A 84 5.36 -3.52 -6.68
C LEU A 84 4.48 -2.32 -6.32
N MET A 85 4.57 -1.27 -7.14
CA MET A 85 3.75 -0.07 -7.03
C MET A 85 2.75 -0.04 -8.19
N LEU A 86 1.49 -0.29 -7.88
CA LEU A 86 0.38 -0.32 -8.83
C LEU A 86 -0.28 1.06 -8.86
N VAL A 87 -0.06 1.79 -9.95
CA VAL A 87 -0.51 3.19 -10.05
C VAL A 87 -1.68 3.27 -11.05
N PRO A 88 -2.86 3.77 -10.66
CA PRO A 88 -3.96 3.99 -11.60
C PRO A 88 -3.61 5.12 -12.57
N LYS A 89 -4.21 5.11 -13.75
CA LYS A 89 -4.04 6.11 -14.81
C LYS A 89 -4.23 7.54 -14.28
N ALA A 90 -5.30 7.76 -13.51
CA ALA A 90 -5.60 9.07 -12.93
C ALA A 90 -4.49 9.59 -12.01
N ALA A 91 -3.87 8.72 -11.19
CA ALA A 91 -2.76 9.11 -10.33
C ALA A 91 -1.48 9.36 -11.13
N ARG A 92 -1.22 8.60 -12.20
CA ARG A 92 -0.07 8.86 -13.10
C ARG A 92 -0.18 10.18 -13.84
N GLU A 93 -1.38 10.55 -14.26
CA GLU A 93 -1.63 11.82 -14.94
C GLU A 93 -1.48 13.01 -13.96
N LYS A 94 -2.02 12.90 -12.74
CA LYS A 94 -1.93 13.96 -11.74
C LYS A 94 -0.53 14.08 -11.11
N TYR A 95 0.15 12.95 -10.91
CA TYR A 95 1.46 12.88 -10.25
C TYR A 95 2.46 12.06 -11.11
N PRO A 96 2.94 12.62 -12.24
CA PRO A 96 3.78 11.90 -13.20
C PRO A 96 5.14 11.44 -12.65
N ALA A 97 5.61 12.05 -11.55
CA ALA A 97 6.88 11.73 -10.93
C ALA A 97 6.83 10.55 -9.94
N LEU A 98 5.65 10.07 -9.52
CA LEU A 98 5.52 9.06 -8.44
C LEU A 98 6.41 7.84 -8.66
N GLY A 99 6.29 7.23 -9.84
CA GLY A 99 7.01 6.00 -10.16
C GLY A 99 8.51 6.20 -10.33
N GLU A 100 8.94 7.37 -10.81
CA GLU A 100 10.36 7.69 -10.92
C GLU A 100 10.98 7.97 -9.55
N THR A 101 10.31 8.74 -8.70
CA THR A 101 10.72 8.96 -7.31
C THR A 101 10.85 7.64 -6.58
N ALA A 102 9.84 6.77 -6.67
CA ALA A 102 9.89 5.45 -6.04
C ALA A 102 11.13 4.65 -6.48
N ARG A 103 11.41 4.60 -7.80
CA ARG A 103 12.59 3.89 -8.33
C ARG A 103 13.93 4.47 -7.88
N LYS A 104 14.04 5.80 -7.76
CA LYS A 104 15.29 6.47 -7.38
C LYS A 104 15.58 6.37 -5.89
N SER A 105 14.53 6.35 -5.07
CA SER A 105 14.65 6.39 -3.61
C SER A 105 14.69 5.02 -2.95
N SER A 106 14.24 3.97 -3.65
CA SER A 106 14.14 2.65 -3.04
C SER A 106 15.49 1.94 -2.90
N GLY A 107 15.73 1.37 -1.71
CA GLY A 107 16.81 0.42 -1.47
C GLY A 107 16.55 -0.99 -2.03
N ILE A 108 15.34 -1.25 -2.52
CA ILE A 108 14.93 -2.53 -3.12
C ILE A 108 14.43 -2.31 -4.56
N PRO A 109 14.40 -3.35 -5.41
CA PRO A 109 13.87 -3.21 -6.77
C PRO A 109 12.42 -2.73 -6.78
N VAL A 110 12.12 -1.69 -7.56
CA VAL A 110 10.74 -1.18 -7.74
C VAL A 110 10.19 -1.56 -9.11
N VAL A 111 9.08 -2.26 -9.10
CA VAL A 111 8.29 -2.62 -10.27
C VAL A 111 7.08 -1.72 -10.33
N LEU A 112 6.91 -0.99 -11.44
CA LEU A 112 5.73 -0.17 -11.67
C LEU A 112 4.72 -0.98 -12.46
N GLY A 113 3.48 -1.04 -11.97
CA GLY A 113 2.37 -1.69 -12.64
C GLY A 113 1.20 -0.73 -12.90
N ASN A 114 0.39 -1.07 -13.89
CA ASN A 114 -0.88 -0.39 -14.13
C ASN A 114 -1.92 -1.06 -13.24
N MET A 115 -2.55 -0.29 -12.34
CA MET A 115 -3.60 -0.83 -11.47
C MET A 115 -4.71 -1.52 -12.28
N GLU A 116 -5.06 -0.99 -13.46
CA GLU A 116 -6.13 -1.52 -14.31
C GLU A 116 -5.82 -2.88 -14.93
N LYS A 117 -4.56 -3.33 -14.89
CA LYS A 117 -4.09 -4.58 -15.49
C LYS A 117 -3.72 -5.64 -14.45
N CYS A 118 -3.90 -5.34 -13.16
CA CYS A 118 -3.45 -6.19 -12.06
C CYS A 118 -4.65 -6.62 -11.22
N ASN A 119 -4.66 -7.89 -10.80
CA ASN A 119 -5.65 -8.38 -9.85
C ASN A 119 -5.13 -8.16 -8.42
N PHE A 120 -5.17 -6.91 -7.96
CA PHE A 120 -4.79 -6.52 -6.61
C PHE A 120 -5.98 -5.84 -5.93
N SER A 121 -6.63 -6.57 -5.03
CA SER A 121 -7.83 -6.13 -4.34
C SER A 121 -7.51 -5.77 -2.91
N SER A 122 -7.47 -4.47 -2.62
CA SER A 122 -7.23 -3.94 -1.28
C SER A 122 -7.85 -2.54 -1.17
N ASP A 123 -7.70 -1.88 -0.03
CA ASP A 123 -8.39 -0.65 0.38
C ASP A 123 -8.31 0.50 -0.65
N GLN A 124 -7.21 0.60 -1.40
CA GLN A 124 -7.03 1.63 -2.43
C GLN A 124 -8.14 1.65 -3.49
N LYS A 125 -8.86 0.53 -3.68
CA LYS A 125 -9.94 0.40 -4.66
C LYS A 125 -11.06 1.40 -4.47
N HIS A 126 -11.25 1.93 -3.27
CA HIS A 126 -12.29 2.92 -2.98
C HIS A 126 -11.88 4.36 -3.30
N PHE A 127 -10.64 4.58 -3.75
CA PHE A 127 -10.09 5.90 -4.02
C PHE A 127 -9.66 6.02 -5.49
N LYS A 128 -10.10 7.09 -6.18
CA LYS A 128 -9.82 7.32 -7.60
C LYS A 128 -8.32 7.42 -7.91
N LEU A 129 -7.55 7.96 -6.97
CA LEU A 129 -6.09 8.09 -7.05
C LEU A 129 -5.38 7.07 -6.15
N GLY A 130 -6.05 5.96 -5.83
CA GLY A 130 -5.52 4.92 -4.94
C GLY A 130 -4.42 4.08 -5.61
N VAL A 131 -3.20 4.22 -5.10
CA VAL A 131 -2.03 3.42 -5.44
C VAL A 131 -1.95 2.23 -4.50
N GLY A 132 -1.73 1.04 -5.03
CA GLY A 132 -1.48 -0.17 -4.24
C GLY A 132 0.00 -0.49 -4.18
N ILE A 133 0.51 -0.86 -3.01
CA ILE A 133 1.92 -1.14 -2.76
C ILE A 133 2.02 -2.49 -2.03
N CYS A 134 2.72 -3.46 -2.63
CA CYS A 134 3.10 -4.74 -1.99
C CYS A 134 4.60 -4.97 -2.10
N ALA A 135 5.12 -5.80 -1.20
CA ALA A 135 6.34 -6.55 -1.45
C ALA A 135 5.98 -7.87 -2.12
N CYS A 136 6.60 -8.16 -3.24
CA CYS A 136 6.15 -9.21 -4.14
C CYS A 136 7.34 -10.05 -4.65
N ARG A 137 7.09 -11.32 -4.98
CA ARG A 137 8.06 -12.25 -5.59
C ARG A 137 7.69 -12.51 -7.04
N LYS A 138 8.67 -12.83 -7.89
CA LYS A 138 8.43 -13.25 -9.27
C LYS A 138 8.39 -14.77 -9.39
N LYS A 139 7.37 -15.30 -10.05
CA LYS A 139 7.31 -16.71 -10.44
C LYS A 139 7.08 -16.83 -11.94
N LYS A 140 7.84 -17.74 -12.57
CA LYS A 140 7.73 -18.01 -14.01
C LYS A 140 6.27 -18.36 -14.36
N HIS A 141 5.72 -17.73 -15.40
CA HIS A 141 4.33 -17.85 -15.89
C HIS A 141 3.20 -17.33 -14.98
N VAL A 142 3.45 -17.09 -13.69
CA VAL A 142 2.45 -16.51 -12.76
C VAL A 142 2.60 -14.99 -12.68
N GLY A 143 3.81 -14.47 -12.88
CA GLY A 143 4.11 -13.05 -12.72
C GLY A 143 4.50 -12.70 -11.28
N TRP A 144 4.12 -11.50 -10.86
CA TRP A 144 4.36 -10.99 -9.51
C TRP A 144 3.24 -11.42 -8.57
N TYR A 145 3.58 -11.94 -7.40
CA TYR A 145 2.63 -12.39 -6.41
C TYR A 145 3.19 -12.22 -5.00
N CYS A 146 2.31 -12.03 -4.03
CA CYS A 146 2.66 -12.12 -2.62
C CYS A 146 2.59 -13.58 -2.17
N SER A 147 3.62 -14.05 -1.47
CA SER A 147 3.67 -15.44 -1.00
C SER A 147 3.02 -15.60 0.38
N LYS A 148 2.35 -16.73 0.62
CA LYS A 148 1.83 -17.17 1.94
C LYS A 148 0.65 -16.37 2.52
N ILE A 149 0.13 -15.37 1.81
CA ILE A 149 -1.09 -14.63 2.19
C ILE A 149 -2.27 -15.57 2.43
N HIS A 150 -3.11 -15.26 3.43
CA HIS A 150 -4.26 -16.08 3.87
C HIS A 150 -3.90 -17.54 4.22
N THR A 151 -2.66 -17.77 4.68
CA THR A 151 -2.24 -19.08 5.18
C THR A 151 -1.63 -18.95 6.57
N LYS A 152 -1.64 -20.05 7.34
CA LYS A 152 -0.93 -20.15 8.63
C LYS A 152 0.60 -19.94 8.55
N HIS A 153 1.15 -19.82 7.34
CA HIS A 153 2.58 -19.61 7.11
C HIS A 153 2.95 -18.13 7.02
N ASP A 154 1.98 -17.23 7.12
CA ASP A 154 2.23 -15.79 7.21
C ASP A 154 2.68 -15.37 8.62
N THR A 155 3.91 -15.77 8.96
CA THR A 155 4.49 -15.63 10.30
C THR A 155 5.85 -14.93 10.30
N THR A 156 6.27 -14.40 9.15
CA THR A 156 7.63 -13.85 8.98
C THR A 156 7.58 -12.58 8.16
N TYR A 157 8.48 -11.66 8.44
CA TYR A 157 8.80 -10.52 7.58
C TYR A 157 10.32 -10.50 7.31
N ASP A 158 10.72 -9.73 6.31
CA ASP A 158 12.09 -9.36 5.99
C ASP A 158 12.27 -7.86 6.27
N GLU A 159 13.13 -7.53 7.22
CA GLU A 159 13.31 -6.16 7.71
C GLU A 159 13.82 -5.21 6.62
N ILE A 160 14.75 -5.68 5.77
CA ILE A 160 15.31 -4.88 4.67
C ILE A 160 14.22 -4.53 3.66
N THR A 161 13.36 -5.50 3.32
CA THR A 161 12.23 -5.29 2.43
C THR A 161 11.22 -4.32 3.05
N LEU A 162 10.82 -4.54 4.30
CA LEU A 162 9.85 -3.70 5.01
C LEU A 162 10.33 -2.25 5.10
N GLN A 163 11.57 -2.03 5.57
CA GLN A 163 12.17 -0.70 5.67
C GLN A 163 12.33 -0.08 4.29
N GLY A 164 12.81 -0.85 3.31
CA GLY A 164 12.98 -0.37 1.94
C GLY A 164 11.67 0.12 1.32
N VAL A 165 10.54 -0.54 1.57
CA VAL A 165 9.23 -0.05 1.14
C VAL A 165 8.85 1.24 1.89
N ALA A 166 8.99 1.28 3.22
CA ALA A 166 8.65 2.45 4.03
C ALA A 166 9.44 3.70 3.60
N ASP A 167 10.77 3.58 3.44
CA ASP A 167 11.65 4.66 2.98
C ASP A 167 11.25 5.15 1.57
N THR A 168 10.85 4.23 0.71
CA THR A 168 10.38 4.56 -0.64
C THR A 168 9.09 5.39 -0.58
N VAL A 169 8.14 4.99 0.27
CA VAL A 169 6.88 5.71 0.45
C VAL A 169 7.12 7.07 1.10
N GLU A 170 8.02 7.17 2.06
CA GLU A 170 8.43 8.45 2.66
C GLU A 170 8.93 9.42 1.58
N ALA A 171 9.87 8.98 0.74
CA ALA A 171 10.43 9.81 -0.32
C ALA A 171 9.35 10.26 -1.33
N VAL A 172 8.40 9.38 -1.65
CA VAL A 172 7.26 9.71 -2.49
C VAL A 172 6.37 10.77 -1.84
N LEU A 173 6.04 10.62 -0.56
CA LEU A 173 5.23 11.60 0.19
C LEU A 173 5.93 12.97 0.25
N ARG A 174 7.23 12.99 0.59
CA ARG A 174 8.03 14.23 0.62
C ARG A 174 8.04 14.93 -0.75
N GLN A 175 8.17 14.18 -1.83
CA GLN A 175 8.12 14.75 -3.18
C GLN A 175 6.75 15.34 -3.50
N VAL A 176 5.66 14.68 -3.09
CA VAL A 176 4.28 15.16 -3.35
C VAL A 176 3.99 16.43 -2.55
N VAL A 177 4.22 16.41 -1.23
CA VAL A 177 3.98 17.58 -0.37
C VAL A 177 4.84 18.77 -0.79
N GLY A 178 6.13 18.54 -1.09
CA GLY A 178 7.02 19.60 -1.56
C GLY A 178 6.61 20.23 -2.90
N LYS A 179 5.78 19.57 -3.71
CA LYS A 179 5.19 20.16 -4.92
C LYS A 179 3.90 20.92 -4.66
N GLU A 180 3.14 20.55 -3.64
CA GLU A 180 1.89 21.25 -3.30
C GLU A 180 2.17 22.60 -2.61
N GLN A 181 3.40 22.81 -2.11
CA GLN A 181 3.87 24.06 -1.51
C GLN A 181 4.58 25.02 -2.49
N ALA A 182 4.81 24.62 -3.75
CA ALA A 182 5.55 25.39 -4.77
C ALA A 182 4.63 25.98 -5.84
#